data_AF-A0A5B9WDR5-F1
#
_entry.id   AF-A0A5B9WDR5-F1
#
_cell.length_a   1.000
_cell.length_b   1.000
_cell.length_c   1.000
_cell.angle_alpha   90.00
_cell.angle_beta   90.00
_cell.angle_gamma   90.00
#
_symmetry.space_group_name_H-M   'P 1'
#
loop_
_entity.id
_entity.type
_entity.pdbx_description
1 polymer ?
#
loop_
_entity_poly.entity_id
_entity_poly.type
_entity_poly.pdbx_seq_one_letter_code
_entity_poly.pdbx_strand_id
1 'polypeptide(L)'
;MPLRSRLFGGDSKLEAASQADSAHVTPGARGEHVSKIQKALNLVDGAGLDEDGIYGNGTARAVLRFKQARGIVNRAYQSQADDIVGRMTVAALDREVFAREGLSGGRIRIVPLHPILEPIHPTEHIRRSPGLLLGFKVEDLSPRLGLSFSSTSLRLEPRNHAVVTIANGGGGSVTSRNTTKARDCLDKTTWIYDLFTQKPIGVGAPEDGGSETIRGDAYNLIIWAFRPGDATITASPRGGGSPATLQVQVRAPSTGAVTGYPAPTKADPGSKGYVSAKDSEDSANKQRDNACRPVKPKVGEGRNINLGGEYETPGFEDYTTSLPHSGFSGKHTGDRWVFRPWTDDPQAGVGNSKALNICSRGTPLDNDAIASIRRMAAKGCRITYCGEKKHIDALKTAFPGHTTLDDLVIGSTNCYVMELP
;
A
#
# COMPACT_ATOMS: atom_id res chain seq x y z
N MET A 1 -0.13 -43.92 9.81
CA MET A 1 1.01 -43.44 8.99
C MET A 1 1.99 -42.77 9.94
N PRO A 2 3.30 -42.96 9.79
CA PRO A 2 4.28 -42.28 10.63
C PRO A 2 4.16 -40.76 10.44
N LEU A 3 4.43 -40.02 11.53
CA LEU A 3 4.45 -38.56 11.51
C LEU A 3 5.66 -38.07 10.70
N ARG A 4 5.47 -37.02 9.91
CA ARG A 4 6.41 -36.58 8.86
C ARG A 4 7.38 -35.52 9.34
N SER A 5 6.96 -34.67 10.28
CA SER A 5 7.83 -33.64 10.85
C SER A 5 8.96 -34.27 11.64
N ARG A 6 10.14 -33.66 11.62
CA ARG A 6 11.28 -33.99 12.48
C ARG A 6 10.94 -33.75 13.95
N LEU A 7 10.06 -32.79 14.24
CA LEU A 7 9.61 -32.50 15.61
C LEU A 7 8.76 -33.63 16.21
N PHE A 8 7.87 -34.26 15.43
CA PHE A 8 6.95 -35.30 15.94
C PHE A 8 7.33 -36.73 15.55
N GLY A 9 8.02 -36.91 14.43
CA GLY A 9 8.44 -38.23 13.96
C GLY A 9 9.34 -38.94 14.97
N GLY A 10 9.05 -40.22 15.25
CA GLY A 10 9.79 -41.02 16.23
C GLY A 10 9.36 -40.82 17.69
N ASP A 11 8.41 -39.92 17.98
CA ASP A 11 7.81 -39.83 19.32
C ASP A 11 6.66 -40.82 19.46
N SER A 12 6.88 -41.88 20.26
CA SER A 12 5.93 -42.99 20.40
C SER A 12 4.56 -42.56 20.94
N LYS A 13 4.49 -41.51 21.77
CA LYS A 13 3.21 -41.02 22.33
C LYS A 13 2.44 -40.20 21.31
N LEU A 14 3.11 -39.36 20.54
CA LEU A 14 2.46 -38.61 19.46
C LEU A 14 2.03 -39.52 18.30
N GLU A 15 2.85 -40.51 17.95
CA GLU A 15 2.48 -41.52 16.97
C GLU A 15 1.29 -42.37 17.42
N ALA A 16 1.22 -42.74 18.70
CA ALA A 16 0.05 -43.41 19.26
C ALA A 16 -1.20 -42.51 19.24
N ALA A 17 -1.06 -41.23 19.64
CA ALA A 17 -2.14 -40.24 19.63
C ALA A 17 -2.69 -39.98 18.21
N SER A 18 -1.85 -40.16 17.18
CA SER A 18 -2.26 -40.08 15.77
C SER A 18 -3.06 -41.29 15.28
N GLN A 19 -3.02 -42.42 15.99
CA GLN A 19 -3.57 -43.71 15.56
C GLN A 19 -4.77 -44.16 16.39
N ALA A 20 -4.79 -43.89 17.70
CA ALA A 20 -5.80 -44.42 18.63
C ALA A 20 -6.39 -43.34 19.54
N ASP A 21 -7.70 -43.38 19.75
CA ASP A 21 -8.42 -42.42 20.61
C ASP A 21 -8.01 -42.53 22.08
N SER A 22 -7.65 -43.73 22.54
CA SER A 22 -7.17 -43.97 23.90
C SER A 22 -5.82 -43.32 24.20
N ALA A 23 -5.09 -42.88 23.17
CA ALA A 23 -3.77 -42.26 23.28
C ALA A 23 -3.82 -40.74 23.10
N HIS A 24 -5.01 -40.14 23.04
CA HIS A 24 -5.16 -38.69 22.94
C HIS A 24 -4.52 -37.97 24.14
N VAL A 25 -3.89 -36.83 23.87
CA VAL A 25 -3.25 -36.02 24.90
C VAL A 25 -4.25 -34.98 25.41
N THR A 26 -4.53 -35.02 26.71
CA THR A 26 -5.55 -34.20 27.39
C THR A 26 -4.92 -33.26 28.42
N PRO A 27 -5.65 -32.24 28.89
CA PRO A 27 -5.23 -31.45 30.04
C PRO A 27 -4.78 -32.31 31.23
N GLY A 28 -3.67 -31.90 31.87
CA GLY A 28 -3.01 -32.65 32.93
C GLY A 28 -1.92 -33.62 32.46
N ALA A 29 -1.81 -33.91 31.17
CA ALA A 29 -0.71 -34.70 30.63
C ALA A 29 0.65 -34.02 30.87
N ARG A 30 1.71 -34.84 31.04
CA ARG A 30 3.07 -34.36 31.29
C ARG A 30 4.12 -35.19 30.54
N GLY A 31 5.15 -34.52 30.04
CA GLY A 31 6.36 -35.13 29.48
C GLY A 31 6.76 -34.56 28.11
N GLU A 32 7.74 -35.20 27.48
CA GLU A 32 8.39 -34.69 26.26
C GLU A 32 7.41 -34.46 25.09
N HIS A 33 6.51 -35.40 24.84
CA HIS A 33 5.42 -35.24 23.86
C HIS A 33 4.57 -33.96 24.06
N VAL A 34 4.36 -33.51 25.31
CA VAL A 34 3.66 -32.25 25.60
C VAL A 34 4.53 -31.05 25.26
N SER A 35 5.82 -31.11 25.58
CA SER A 35 6.79 -30.06 25.22
C SER A 35 6.88 -29.90 23.69
N LYS A 36 6.85 -31.01 22.94
CA LYS A 36 6.77 -31.00 21.47
C LYS A 36 5.47 -30.36 20.97
N ILE A 37 4.32 -30.64 21.60
CA ILE A 37 3.04 -29.99 21.27
C ILE A 37 3.13 -28.48 21.52
N GLN A 38 3.66 -28.05 22.67
CA GLN A 38 3.86 -26.63 23.00
C GLN A 38 4.77 -25.94 21.99
N LYS A 39 5.91 -26.57 21.66
CA LYS A 39 6.84 -26.11 20.63
C LYS A 39 6.19 -26.02 19.26
N ALA A 40 5.39 -27.02 18.87
CA ALA A 40 4.65 -27.00 17.62
C ALA A 40 3.65 -25.84 17.59
N LEU A 41 2.87 -25.62 18.64
CA LEU A 41 1.90 -24.52 18.74
C LEU A 41 2.59 -23.14 18.74
N ASN A 42 3.72 -23.01 19.42
CA ASN A 42 4.56 -21.81 19.34
C ASN A 42 5.03 -21.57 17.91
N LEU A 43 5.49 -22.63 17.23
CA LEU A 43 5.93 -22.55 15.86
C LEU A 43 4.77 -22.17 14.94
N VAL A 44 3.65 -22.90 14.94
CA VAL A 44 2.58 -22.74 13.95
C VAL A 44 1.65 -21.54 14.20
N ASP A 45 1.46 -21.14 15.45
CA ASP A 45 0.47 -20.12 15.86
C ASP A 45 1.04 -18.97 16.70
N GLY A 46 2.34 -19.00 17.05
CA GLY A 46 2.94 -17.97 17.93
C GLY A 46 2.29 -17.95 19.32
N ALA A 47 1.96 -19.12 19.86
CA ALA A 47 1.13 -19.27 21.06
C ALA A 47 1.74 -18.69 22.36
N GLY A 48 3.04 -18.43 22.39
CA GLY A 48 3.73 -17.81 23.54
C GLY A 48 3.74 -18.70 24.79
N LEU A 49 3.77 -20.02 24.60
CA LEU A 49 3.80 -21.01 25.68
C LEU A 49 5.23 -21.26 26.16
N ASP A 50 5.39 -21.51 27.46
CA ASP A 50 6.59 -22.15 27.98
C ASP A 50 6.58 -23.64 27.59
N GLU A 51 7.68 -24.14 27.01
CA GLU A 51 7.84 -25.53 26.56
C GLU A 51 8.17 -26.49 27.72
N ASP A 52 7.48 -26.30 28.85
CA ASP A 52 7.72 -26.96 30.14
C ASP A 52 7.28 -28.43 30.20
N GLY A 53 6.62 -28.92 29.15
CA GLY A 53 6.10 -30.28 29.07
C GLY A 53 4.89 -30.53 29.96
N ILE A 54 4.19 -29.49 30.42
CA ILE A 54 2.99 -29.58 31.25
C ILE A 54 1.77 -29.10 30.47
N TYR A 55 0.78 -29.98 30.31
CA TYR A 55 -0.46 -29.64 29.62
C TYR A 55 -1.39 -28.90 30.58
N GLY A 56 -1.05 -27.65 30.87
CA GLY A 56 -1.83 -26.74 31.70
C GLY A 56 -2.90 -25.97 30.92
N ASN A 57 -3.54 -25.02 31.60
CA ASN A 57 -4.61 -24.19 31.03
C ASN A 57 -4.12 -23.35 29.82
N GLY A 58 -2.87 -22.88 29.84
CA GLY A 58 -2.26 -22.18 28.70
C GLY A 58 -2.19 -23.05 27.45
N THR A 59 -1.65 -24.26 27.58
CA THR A 59 -1.56 -25.26 26.50
C THR A 59 -2.94 -25.66 25.99
N ALA A 60 -3.91 -25.89 26.89
CA ALA A 60 -5.30 -26.21 26.53
C ALA A 60 -5.96 -25.10 25.69
N ARG A 61 -5.83 -23.83 26.11
CA ARG A 61 -6.33 -22.68 25.36
C ARG A 61 -5.68 -22.55 23.99
N ALA A 62 -4.38 -22.81 23.90
CA ALA A 62 -3.65 -22.76 22.64
C ALA A 62 -4.12 -23.87 21.67
N VAL A 63 -4.34 -25.09 22.16
CA VAL A 63 -4.88 -26.19 21.35
C VAL A 63 -6.30 -25.90 20.88
N LEU A 64 -7.16 -25.38 21.77
CA LEU A 64 -8.52 -24.98 21.39
C LEU A 64 -8.50 -23.92 20.30
N ARG A 65 -7.67 -22.87 20.46
CA ARG A 65 -7.51 -21.81 19.45
C ARG A 65 -7.01 -22.38 18.11
N PHE A 66 -5.99 -23.24 18.16
CA PHE A 66 -5.45 -23.91 16.98
C PHE A 66 -6.53 -24.68 16.22
N LYS A 67 -7.35 -25.46 16.93
CA LYS A 67 -8.45 -26.25 16.35
C LYS A 67 -9.58 -25.39 15.80
N GLN A 68 -9.96 -24.32 16.50
CA GLN A 68 -10.98 -23.37 16.04
C GLN A 68 -10.54 -22.67 14.74
N ALA A 69 -9.30 -22.18 14.70
CA ALA A 69 -8.76 -21.50 13.53
C ALA A 69 -8.74 -22.38 12.27
N ARG A 70 -8.57 -23.70 12.44
CA ARG A 70 -8.44 -24.68 11.35
C ARG A 70 -9.69 -25.54 11.12
N GLY A 71 -10.76 -25.29 11.87
CA GLY A 71 -12.00 -26.06 11.78
C GLY A 71 -11.82 -27.56 12.11
N ILE A 72 -10.88 -27.90 12.99
CA ILE A 72 -10.57 -29.28 13.37
C ILE A 72 -11.60 -29.74 14.40
N VAL A 73 -12.75 -30.19 13.91
CA VAL A 73 -13.85 -30.77 14.69
C VAL A 73 -14.26 -32.06 14.02
N ASN A 74 -14.36 -33.14 14.79
CA ASN A 74 -14.95 -34.36 14.27
C ASN A 74 -16.47 -34.20 14.26
N ARG A 75 -17.01 -33.68 13.14
CA ARG A 75 -18.43 -33.36 12.98
C ARG A 75 -19.37 -34.58 13.08
N ALA A 76 -18.83 -35.80 13.05
CA ALA A 76 -19.62 -37.01 13.30
C ALA A 76 -20.02 -37.16 14.78
N TYR A 77 -19.27 -36.54 15.71
CA TYR A 77 -19.47 -36.71 17.16
C TYR A 77 -19.53 -35.39 17.95
N GLN A 78 -19.01 -34.29 17.39
CA GLN A 78 -18.85 -33.03 18.10
C GLN A 78 -19.34 -31.86 17.25
N SER A 79 -20.05 -30.93 17.91
CA SER A 79 -20.48 -29.66 17.31
C SER A 79 -19.49 -28.52 17.55
N GLN A 80 -18.57 -28.66 18.50
CA GLN A 80 -17.57 -27.65 18.86
C GLN A 80 -16.17 -28.26 19.00
N ALA A 81 -15.15 -27.43 18.82
CA ALA A 81 -13.77 -27.83 19.06
C ALA A 81 -13.54 -27.99 20.57
N ASP A 82 -12.87 -29.09 20.95
CA ASP A 82 -12.36 -29.31 22.31
C ASP A 82 -10.87 -28.91 22.42
N ASP A 83 -10.30 -29.05 23.60
CA ASP A 83 -8.89 -28.79 23.94
C ASP A 83 -8.04 -30.07 23.98
N ILE A 84 -8.48 -31.15 23.33
CA ILE A 84 -7.81 -32.46 23.27
C ILE A 84 -6.99 -32.59 21.98
N VAL A 85 -5.74 -33.00 22.14
CA VAL A 85 -4.85 -33.33 21.03
C VAL A 85 -5.07 -34.79 20.65
N GLY A 86 -6.03 -34.99 19.74
CA GLY A 86 -6.33 -36.29 19.15
C GLY A 86 -5.83 -36.44 17.72
N ARG A 87 -6.26 -37.51 17.05
CA ARG A 87 -5.78 -37.92 15.73
C ARG A 87 -5.72 -36.80 14.70
N MET A 88 -6.82 -36.05 14.53
CA MET A 88 -6.90 -34.95 13.59
C MET A 88 -5.99 -33.77 13.98
N THR A 89 -5.85 -33.51 15.28
CA THR A 89 -5.02 -32.43 15.81
C THR A 89 -3.54 -32.73 15.60
N VAL A 90 -3.09 -33.95 15.93
CA VAL A 90 -1.70 -34.38 15.72
C VAL A 90 -1.35 -34.36 14.23
N ALA A 91 -2.22 -34.88 13.37
CA ALA A 91 -1.99 -34.87 11.92
C ALA A 91 -1.91 -33.44 11.34
N ALA A 92 -2.73 -32.52 11.83
CA ALA A 92 -2.70 -31.13 11.39
C ALA A 92 -1.43 -30.41 11.86
N LEU A 93 -1.05 -30.57 13.13
CA LEU A 93 0.18 -30.03 13.68
C LEU A 93 1.40 -30.59 12.94
N ASP A 94 1.47 -31.92 12.77
CA ASP A 94 2.57 -32.58 12.05
C ASP A 94 2.72 -32.06 10.62
N ARG A 95 1.61 -31.93 9.88
CA ARG A 95 1.62 -31.40 8.51
C ARG A 95 2.14 -29.97 8.45
N GLU A 96 1.69 -29.11 9.36
CA GLU A 96 2.08 -27.69 9.36
C GLU A 96 3.50 -27.48 9.87
N VAL A 97 3.94 -28.25 10.86
CA VAL A 97 5.34 -28.26 11.30
C VAL A 97 6.24 -28.80 10.20
N PHE A 98 5.87 -29.90 9.53
CA PHE A 98 6.62 -30.45 8.39
C PHE A 98 6.72 -29.44 7.25
N ALA A 99 5.63 -28.73 6.92
CA ALA A 99 5.66 -27.67 5.93
C ALA A 99 6.66 -26.55 6.31
N ARG A 100 6.76 -26.20 7.60
CA ARG A 100 7.72 -25.22 8.11
C ARG A 100 9.17 -25.74 8.15
N GLU A 101 9.37 -27.01 8.48
CA GLU A 101 10.68 -27.66 8.44
C GLU A 101 11.21 -27.88 7.01
N GLY A 102 10.32 -27.92 6.02
CA GLY A 102 10.68 -27.92 4.60
C GLY A 102 11.08 -26.54 4.07
N LEU A 103 10.69 -25.45 4.74
CA LEU A 103 11.11 -24.10 4.41
C LEU A 103 12.55 -23.84 4.89
N SER A 104 12.90 -24.26 6.10
CA SER A 104 14.15 -23.95 6.82
C SER A 104 15.49 -24.48 6.23
N GLY A 105 15.51 -24.92 4.97
CA GLY A 105 16.73 -25.25 4.22
C GLY A 105 17.00 -24.38 2.97
N GLY A 106 16.09 -23.47 2.61
CA GLY A 106 16.20 -22.65 1.40
C GLY A 106 16.84 -21.27 1.60
N ARG A 107 17.20 -20.59 0.51
CA ARG A 107 17.54 -19.14 0.53
C ARG A 107 16.40 -18.34 1.18
N ILE A 108 16.72 -17.26 1.90
CA ILE A 108 15.73 -16.31 2.44
C ILE A 108 14.86 -15.75 1.32
N ARG A 109 13.55 -15.65 1.56
CA ARG A 109 12.56 -15.17 0.56
C ARG A 109 11.51 -14.31 1.25
N ILE A 110 11.03 -13.30 0.54
CA ILE A 110 9.87 -12.49 0.93
C ILE A 110 8.70 -12.94 0.05
N VAL A 111 7.62 -13.43 0.67
CA VAL A 111 6.42 -13.92 -0.02
C VAL A 111 5.25 -13.00 0.33
N PRO A 112 4.66 -12.28 -0.63
CA PRO A 112 3.44 -11.51 -0.38
C PRO A 112 2.26 -12.44 -0.07
N LEU A 113 1.58 -12.20 1.05
CA LEU A 113 0.28 -12.76 1.35
C LEU A 113 -0.76 -11.67 1.05
N HIS A 114 -1.75 -11.99 0.20
CA HIS A 114 -2.82 -11.12 -0.31
C HIS A 114 -3.43 -10.19 0.78
N PRO A 115 -3.97 -9.00 0.43
CA PRO A 115 -4.36 -8.00 1.42
C PRO A 115 -5.48 -8.51 2.33
N ILE A 116 -5.31 -8.23 3.63
CA ILE A 116 -6.38 -8.23 4.62
C ILE A 116 -6.92 -6.78 4.63
N LEU A 117 -8.18 -6.54 5.00
CA LEU A 117 -8.67 -5.18 5.26
C LEU A 117 -8.41 -4.82 6.74
N GLU A 118 -7.80 -3.64 6.94
CA GLU A 118 -7.40 -2.89 8.14
C GLU A 118 -6.39 -3.50 9.16
N PRO A 119 -5.43 -2.67 9.62
CA PRO A 119 -5.66 -1.78 10.77
C PRO A 119 -5.46 -0.26 10.52
N ILE A 120 -6.11 0.51 11.38
CA ILE A 120 -6.30 1.97 11.41
C ILE A 120 -5.00 2.75 11.72
N HIS A 121 -4.84 3.96 11.15
CA HIS A 121 -3.77 4.90 11.48
C HIS A 121 -3.86 5.41 12.95
N PRO A 122 -2.76 5.55 13.70
CA PRO A 122 -2.78 6.02 15.10
C PRO A 122 -3.41 7.40 15.33
N THR A 123 -3.58 8.22 14.28
CA THR A 123 -4.10 9.59 14.39
C THR A 123 -5.48 9.81 13.76
N GLU A 124 -6.10 8.82 13.11
CA GLU A 124 -7.48 8.96 12.60
C GLU A 124 -8.50 8.54 13.68
N HIS A 125 -8.43 9.18 14.84
CA HIS A 125 -9.59 9.32 15.72
C HIS A 125 -10.40 10.52 15.23
N ILE A 126 -11.47 10.30 14.45
CA ILE A 126 -12.71 11.11 14.51
C ILE A 126 -13.87 10.36 13.81
N ARG A 127 -14.83 9.94 14.66
CA ARG A 127 -16.27 9.71 14.46
C ARG A 127 -16.73 8.53 13.58
N ARG A 128 -17.07 7.44 14.31
CA ARG A 128 -17.78 6.17 13.99
C ARG A 128 -19.02 6.25 13.09
N SER A 129 -19.37 5.09 12.49
CA SER A 129 -20.55 4.25 12.86
C SER A 129 -20.46 2.81 12.29
N PRO A 130 -21.14 1.81 12.87
CA PRO A 130 -20.69 0.42 12.91
C PRO A 130 -21.22 -0.42 11.75
N GLY A 131 -20.32 -1.05 10.99
CA GLY A 131 -20.67 -2.02 9.95
C GLY A 131 -20.31 -3.43 10.40
N LEU A 132 -21.31 -4.31 10.45
CA LEU A 132 -21.17 -5.75 10.60
C LEU A 132 -20.23 -6.32 9.52
N LEU A 133 -19.29 -7.20 9.88
CA LEU A 133 -18.40 -7.87 8.92
C LEU A 133 -18.51 -9.40 9.04
N LEU A 134 -19.16 -9.99 8.04
CA LEU A 134 -19.10 -11.41 7.70
C LEU A 134 -17.81 -11.69 6.93
N GLY A 135 -17.04 -12.70 7.32
CA GLY A 135 -15.91 -13.21 6.54
C GLY A 135 -16.29 -14.45 5.75
N PHE A 136 -16.18 -14.42 4.42
CA PHE A 136 -16.19 -15.61 3.58
C PHE A 136 -14.90 -15.69 2.75
N LYS A 137 -14.49 -16.93 2.45
CA LYS A 137 -13.36 -17.30 1.60
C LYS A 137 -13.56 -16.68 0.21
N VAL A 138 -12.64 -15.83 -0.23
CA VAL A 138 -12.70 -15.24 -1.57
C VAL A 138 -11.64 -15.90 -2.46
N GLU A 139 -12.06 -16.39 -3.62
CA GLU A 139 -11.17 -16.82 -4.70
C GLU A 139 -10.42 -15.62 -5.28
N ASP A 140 -9.26 -15.88 -5.88
CA ASP A 140 -8.29 -14.89 -6.36
C ASP A 140 -8.93 -13.67 -7.06
N LEU A 141 -8.85 -12.51 -6.41
CA LEU A 141 -9.40 -11.23 -6.89
C LEU A 141 -8.36 -10.36 -7.61
N SER A 142 -7.14 -10.84 -7.81
CA SER A 142 -6.03 -10.07 -8.41
C SER A 142 -6.41 -9.25 -9.66
N PRO A 143 -7.22 -9.76 -10.62
CA PRO A 143 -7.61 -9.00 -11.81
C PRO A 143 -8.60 -7.87 -11.54
N ARG A 144 -9.40 -7.95 -10.47
CA ARG A 144 -10.45 -6.96 -10.14
C ARG A 144 -9.92 -5.81 -9.28
N LEU A 145 -8.77 -5.99 -8.63
CA LEU A 145 -8.12 -5.00 -7.76
C LEU A 145 -6.91 -4.31 -8.40
N GLY A 146 -6.63 -4.55 -9.70
CA GLY A 146 -5.50 -3.94 -10.40
C GLY A 146 -4.12 -4.41 -9.89
N LEU A 147 -4.04 -5.59 -9.28
CA LEU A 147 -2.82 -6.09 -8.63
C LEU A 147 -1.94 -6.86 -9.63
N SER A 148 -0.64 -6.54 -9.66
CA SER A 148 0.38 -7.26 -10.43
C SER A 148 1.58 -7.56 -9.53
N PHE A 149 1.97 -8.83 -9.41
CA PHE A 149 3.06 -9.26 -8.53
C PHE A 149 4.09 -10.11 -9.27
N SER A 150 5.34 -9.96 -8.86
CA SER A 150 6.43 -10.91 -9.10
C SER A 150 7.14 -11.18 -7.76
N SER A 151 7.99 -12.20 -7.68
CA SER A 151 8.77 -12.48 -6.46
C SER A 151 9.73 -11.34 -6.04
N THR A 152 9.79 -10.24 -6.81
CA THR A 152 10.69 -9.10 -6.59
C THR A 152 9.97 -7.75 -6.52
N SER A 153 8.67 -7.65 -6.83
CA SER A 153 7.93 -6.38 -6.81
C SER A 153 6.49 -6.50 -6.31
N LEU A 154 6.09 -5.54 -5.46
CA LEU A 154 4.77 -5.36 -4.85
C LEU A 154 4.24 -3.98 -5.20
N ARG A 155 3.06 -3.90 -5.81
CA ARG A 155 2.37 -2.64 -6.09
C ARG A 155 1.17 -2.47 -5.17
N LEU A 156 1.04 -1.29 -4.55
CA LEU A 156 -0.04 -0.95 -3.62
C LEU A 156 -0.63 0.42 -3.94
N GLU A 157 -1.91 0.59 -3.60
CA GLU A 157 -2.52 1.92 -3.57
C GLU A 157 -2.17 2.64 -2.25
N PRO A 158 -2.17 3.99 -2.24
CA PRO A 158 -2.06 4.78 -1.03
C PRO A 158 -3.11 4.41 0.00
N ARG A 159 -2.77 4.51 1.29
CA ARG A 159 -3.63 4.14 2.44
C ARG A 159 -4.09 2.68 2.42
N ASN A 160 -3.27 1.81 1.85
CA ASN A 160 -3.52 0.38 1.82
C ASN A 160 -2.37 -0.37 2.51
N HIS A 161 -2.45 -1.69 2.60
CA HIS A 161 -1.39 -2.50 3.16
C HIS A 161 -1.32 -3.89 2.50
N ALA A 162 -0.21 -4.57 2.73
CA ALA A 162 -0.03 -5.97 2.39
C ALA A 162 0.66 -6.71 3.53
N VAL A 163 0.38 -8.00 3.65
CA VAL A 163 1.15 -8.86 4.54
C VAL A 163 2.27 -9.48 3.73
N VAL A 164 3.49 -9.49 4.27
CA VAL A 164 4.60 -10.25 3.68
C VAL A 164 5.14 -11.23 4.70
N THR A 165 5.45 -12.42 4.21
CA THR A 165 6.07 -13.48 4.99
C THR A 165 7.53 -13.58 4.61
N ILE A 166 8.41 -13.39 5.58
CA ILE A 166 9.82 -13.71 5.43
C ILE A 166 10.00 -15.18 5.78
N ALA A 167 10.25 -15.99 4.75
CA ALA A 167 10.60 -17.39 4.89
C ALA A 167 12.13 -17.54 4.95
N ASN A 168 12.59 -18.47 5.79
CA ASN A 168 14.00 -18.84 5.97
C ASN A 168 14.84 -17.69 6.53
N GLY A 169 14.19 -16.78 7.27
CA GLY A 169 14.80 -15.58 7.83
C GLY A 169 15.12 -15.66 9.32
N GLY A 170 14.89 -16.81 9.97
CA GLY A 170 14.99 -16.95 11.43
C GLY A 170 16.30 -16.40 12.01
N GLY A 171 16.20 -15.44 12.94
CA GLY A 171 17.33 -14.78 13.57
C GLY A 171 18.06 -13.72 12.72
N GLY A 172 17.58 -13.45 11.50
CA GLY A 172 18.04 -12.37 10.63
C GLY A 172 17.42 -11.01 10.98
N SER A 173 17.49 -10.06 10.06
CA SER A 173 16.85 -8.75 10.18
C SER A 173 16.08 -8.37 8.92
N VAL A 174 15.14 -7.45 9.06
CA VAL A 174 14.42 -6.83 7.95
C VAL A 174 14.45 -5.32 8.09
N THR A 175 14.65 -4.63 6.96
CA THR A 175 14.69 -3.17 6.88
C THR A 175 13.80 -2.70 5.74
N SER A 176 13.05 -1.62 5.96
CA SER A 176 12.33 -0.91 4.91
C SER A 176 12.94 0.46 4.70
N ARG A 177 13.25 0.81 3.45
CA ARG A 177 13.86 2.09 3.06
C ARG A 177 13.00 2.76 2.00
N ASN A 178 12.55 3.99 2.27
CA ASN A 178 11.85 4.80 1.29
C ASN A 178 12.88 5.49 0.38
N THR A 179 12.66 5.47 -0.94
CA THR A 179 13.55 6.09 -1.92
C THR A 179 13.39 7.62 -1.93
N THR A 180 12.18 8.10 -1.62
CA THR A 180 11.89 9.50 -1.45
C THR A 180 12.41 9.97 -0.08
N LYS A 181 13.19 11.06 -0.06
CA LYS A 181 13.60 11.73 1.18
C LYS A 181 12.36 12.34 1.84
N ALA A 182 11.73 11.59 2.73
CA ALA A 182 10.65 12.08 3.57
C ALA A 182 11.20 13.19 4.48
N ARG A 183 10.49 14.34 4.61
CA ARG A 183 10.90 15.39 5.55
C ARG A 183 10.39 15.11 6.96
N ASP A 184 9.30 14.35 7.09
CA ASP A 184 8.74 13.87 8.37
C ASP A 184 8.11 12.46 8.26
N CYS A 185 7.45 12.01 9.33
CA CYS A 185 6.75 10.72 9.37
C CYS A 185 5.50 10.62 8.47
N LEU A 186 4.85 11.73 8.14
CA LEU A 186 3.72 11.81 7.22
C LEU A 186 4.19 11.75 5.75
N ASP A 187 5.46 12.04 5.45
CA ASP A 187 6.00 11.99 4.08
C ASP A 187 6.47 10.59 3.63
N LYS A 188 6.33 9.56 4.47
CA LYS A 188 6.84 8.22 4.15
C LYS A 188 5.95 7.49 3.14
N THR A 189 6.59 6.80 2.21
CA THR A 189 5.91 5.91 1.24
C THR A 189 5.37 4.67 1.94
N THR A 190 6.21 3.99 2.71
CA THR A 190 5.88 2.75 3.40
C THR A 190 6.35 2.73 4.85
N TRP A 191 5.66 1.91 5.64
CA TRP A 191 6.01 1.52 6.99
C TRP A 191 5.93 0.02 7.16
N ILE A 192 6.83 -0.58 7.95
CA ILE A 192 6.70 -1.95 8.40
C ILE A 192 6.16 -2.02 9.83
N TYR A 193 5.17 -2.86 10.02
CA TYR A 193 4.50 -3.12 11.29
C TYR A 193 4.61 -4.59 11.65
N ASP A 194 4.71 -4.86 12.95
CA ASP A 194 4.58 -6.21 13.47
C ASP A 194 3.09 -6.56 13.54
N LEU A 195 2.73 -7.70 12.95
CA LEU A 195 1.34 -8.15 12.82
C LEU A 195 0.64 -8.34 14.17
N PHE A 196 1.39 -8.67 15.23
CA PHE A 196 0.85 -8.95 16.57
C PHE A 196 0.75 -7.69 17.42
N THR A 197 1.74 -6.79 17.34
CA THR A 197 1.76 -5.59 18.17
C THR A 197 1.11 -4.38 17.50
N GLN A 198 0.90 -4.42 16.18
CA GLN A 198 0.38 -3.31 15.37
C GLN A 198 1.13 -1.99 15.58
N LYS A 199 2.41 -2.07 15.98
CA LYS A 199 3.28 -0.90 16.18
C LYS A 199 4.28 -0.77 15.03
N PRO A 200 4.62 0.48 14.65
CA PRO A 200 5.67 0.71 13.68
C PRO A 200 6.99 0.20 14.28
N ILE A 201 7.70 -0.58 13.48
CA ILE A 201 8.92 -1.25 13.91
C ILE A 201 10.13 -0.35 13.65
N GLY A 202 11.01 -0.16 14.65
CA GLY A 202 12.30 0.53 14.47
C GLY A 202 12.16 1.97 13.97
N VAL A 203 11.72 2.88 14.84
CA VAL A 203 11.54 4.29 14.50
C VAL A 203 12.91 5.00 14.55
N GLY A 204 13.57 5.08 13.39
CA GLY A 204 14.83 5.79 13.21
C GLY A 204 14.64 7.12 12.47
N ALA A 205 15.20 7.21 11.26
CA ALA A 205 15.24 8.42 10.45
C ALA A 205 13.93 8.69 9.65
N PRO A 206 13.75 9.89 9.07
CA PRO A 206 12.60 10.22 8.21
C PRO A 206 12.45 9.26 7.01
N GLU A 207 13.53 8.83 6.40
CA GLU A 207 13.56 7.89 5.27
C GLU A 207 13.32 6.42 5.66
N ASP A 208 13.46 6.08 6.94
CA ASP A 208 13.36 4.69 7.40
C ASP A 208 11.89 4.28 7.45
N GLY A 209 11.52 3.26 6.67
CA GLY A 209 10.22 2.59 6.78
C GLY A 209 10.14 1.62 7.96
N GLY A 210 11.25 1.42 8.68
CA GLY A 210 11.35 0.60 9.88
C GLY A 210 12.40 -0.51 9.79
N SER A 211 12.80 -1.07 10.94
CA SER A 211 13.78 -2.17 11.02
C SER A 211 13.48 -3.12 12.18
N GLU A 212 13.44 -4.42 11.95
CA GLU A 212 13.14 -5.47 12.95
C GLU A 212 14.13 -6.63 12.89
N THR A 213 14.30 -7.31 14.03
CA THR A 213 14.93 -8.63 14.09
C THR A 213 13.89 -9.71 13.84
N ILE A 214 14.17 -10.62 12.91
CA ILE A 214 13.28 -11.73 12.55
C ILE A 214 13.32 -12.79 13.66
N ARG A 215 12.21 -12.93 14.41
CA ARG A 215 12.16 -13.75 15.64
C ARG A 215 11.78 -15.21 15.42
N GLY A 216 11.43 -15.59 14.19
CA GLY A 216 11.01 -16.94 13.87
C GLY A 216 10.97 -17.20 12.37
N ASP A 217 10.63 -18.43 12.00
CA ASP A 217 10.45 -18.83 10.61
C ASP A 217 9.10 -19.58 10.46
N ALA A 218 8.17 -19.12 9.62
CA ALA A 218 8.17 -17.88 8.85
C ALA A 218 7.75 -16.66 9.69
N TYR A 219 8.23 -15.46 9.35
CA TYR A 219 7.93 -14.23 10.09
C TYR A 219 7.06 -13.28 9.24
N ASN A 220 5.88 -12.96 9.75
CA ASN A 220 4.91 -12.11 9.06
C ASN A 220 5.07 -10.65 9.46
N LEU A 221 5.10 -9.78 8.46
CA LEU A 221 5.14 -8.33 8.59
C LEU A 221 3.98 -7.72 7.81
N ILE A 222 3.48 -6.59 8.30
CA ILE A 222 2.57 -5.75 7.52
C ILE A 222 3.39 -4.64 6.88
N ILE A 223 3.24 -4.46 5.58
CA ILE A 223 3.71 -3.28 4.85
C ILE A 223 2.51 -2.35 4.71
N TRP A 224 2.56 -1.22 5.39
CA TRP A 224 1.55 -0.17 5.25
C TRP A 224 2.02 0.85 4.23
N ALA A 225 1.25 1.04 3.16
CA ALA A 225 1.50 2.01 2.10
C ALA A 225 0.72 3.29 2.40
N PHE A 226 1.42 4.40 2.64
CA PHE A 226 0.77 5.67 2.94
C PHE A 226 0.66 6.56 1.71
N ARG A 227 1.80 7.10 1.23
CA ARG A 227 1.86 8.02 0.10
C ARG A 227 2.43 7.35 -1.16
N PRO A 228 2.06 7.82 -2.37
CA PRO A 228 2.73 7.40 -3.59
C PRO A 228 4.24 7.63 -3.53
N GLY A 229 4.99 6.66 -4.03
CA GLY A 229 6.45 6.63 -3.92
C GLY A 229 6.99 5.23 -4.11
N ASP A 230 8.30 5.10 -3.99
CA ASP A 230 8.99 3.82 -4.04
C ASP A 230 9.68 3.54 -2.71
N ALA A 231 9.70 2.26 -2.34
CA ALA A 231 10.41 1.75 -1.18
C ALA A 231 11.03 0.38 -1.48
N THR A 232 12.02 0.02 -0.69
CA THR A 232 12.70 -1.26 -0.77
C THR A 232 12.66 -1.94 0.59
N ILE A 233 12.21 -3.19 0.63
CA ILE A 233 12.26 -4.02 1.83
C ILE A 233 13.35 -5.07 1.64
N THR A 234 14.31 -5.08 2.55
CA THR A 234 15.46 -5.97 2.51
C THR A 234 15.47 -6.84 3.75
N ALA A 235 15.34 -8.15 3.55
CA ALA A 235 15.51 -9.16 4.59
C ALA A 235 16.93 -9.77 4.49
N SER A 236 17.70 -9.65 5.56
CA SER A 236 19.09 -10.09 5.65
C SER A 236 19.19 -11.29 6.60
N PRO A 237 19.83 -12.39 6.20
CA PRO A 237 19.97 -13.57 7.05
C PRO A 237 20.99 -13.32 8.17
N ARG A 238 20.88 -14.08 9.26
CA ARG A 238 21.86 -14.08 10.35
C ARG A 238 23.23 -14.55 9.81
N GLY A 239 24.29 -13.81 10.09
CA GLY A 239 25.66 -14.22 9.74
C GLY A 239 26.15 -13.88 8.32
N GLY A 240 25.44 -13.01 7.58
CA GLY A 240 26.01 -12.36 6.39
C GLY A 240 25.80 -13.06 5.03
N GLY A 241 24.76 -13.88 4.90
CA GLY A 241 24.34 -14.44 3.59
C GLY A 241 23.65 -13.43 2.67
N SER A 242 23.32 -13.85 1.44
CA SER A 242 22.64 -13.00 0.45
C SER A 242 21.27 -12.53 0.94
N PRO A 243 20.99 -11.22 0.95
CA PRO A 243 19.69 -10.70 1.34
C PRO A 243 18.62 -10.96 0.26
N ALA A 244 17.36 -10.97 0.68
CA ALA A 244 16.21 -10.92 -0.22
C ALA A 244 15.65 -9.50 -0.25
N THR A 245 15.32 -9.01 -1.45
CA THR A 245 14.84 -7.66 -1.65
C THR A 245 13.50 -7.65 -2.37
N LEU A 246 12.54 -6.91 -1.82
CA LEU A 246 11.23 -6.64 -2.41
C LEU A 246 11.13 -5.14 -2.74
N GLN A 247 10.88 -4.83 -4.00
CA GLN A 247 10.54 -3.48 -4.44
C GLN A 247 9.07 -3.20 -4.16
N VAL A 248 8.75 -2.12 -3.47
CA VAL A 248 7.38 -1.70 -3.18
C VAL A 248 7.09 -0.40 -3.91
N GLN A 249 6.09 -0.43 -4.78
CA GLN A 249 5.61 0.72 -5.54
C GLN A 249 4.25 1.14 -5.03
N VAL A 250 4.16 2.30 -4.39
CA VAL A 250 2.87 2.89 -4.00
C VAL A 250 2.44 3.87 -5.09
N ARG A 251 1.25 3.67 -5.68
CA ARG A 251 0.76 4.46 -6.81
C ARG A 251 -0.72 4.76 -6.66
N ALA A 252 -1.08 6.04 -6.72
CA ALA A 252 -2.48 6.44 -6.72
C ALA A 252 -3.15 6.01 -8.04
N PRO A 253 -4.38 5.48 -8.00
CA PRO A 253 -5.14 5.15 -9.19
C PRO A 253 -5.57 6.42 -9.94
N SER A 254 -5.90 6.27 -11.22
CA SER A 254 -6.59 7.35 -11.95
C SER A 254 -8.04 7.41 -11.50
N THR A 255 -8.52 8.60 -11.19
CA THR A 255 -9.92 8.88 -10.83
C THR A 255 -10.75 9.36 -12.02
N GLY A 256 -10.14 9.40 -13.22
CA GLY A 256 -10.76 9.95 -14.42
C GLY A 256 -10.94 11.47 -14.34
N ALA A 257 -11.74 12.01 -15.27
CA ALA A 257 -11.99 13.45 -15.32
C ALA A 257 -12.88 13.91 -14.17
N VAL A 258 -12.57 15.06 -13.58
CA VAL A 258 -13.37 15.66 -12.51
C VAL A 258 -14.80 15.92 -12.98
N THR A 259 -15.77 15.31 -12.28
CA THR A 259 -17.21 15.43 -12.56
C THR A 259 -17.89 16.49 -11.66
N GLY A 260 -19.04 17.01 -12.06
CA GLY A 260 -19.91 17.82 -11.17
C GLY A 260 -20.16 19.26 -11.63
N TYR A 261 -19.45 19.72 -12.67
CA TYR A 261 -19.69 21.01 -13.29
C TYR A 261 -19.61 20.88 -14.82
N PRO A 262 -20.36 21.69 -15.59
CA PRO A 262 -20.25 21.68 -17.04
C PRO A 262 -18.80 21.96 -17.45
N ALA A 263 -18.31 21.16 -18.41
CA ALA A 263 -16.98 21.29 -18.98
C ALA A 263 -16.73 22.76 -19.39
N PRO A 264 -15.51 23.29 -19.21
CA PRO A 264 -15.22 24.69 -19.47
C PRO A 264 -15.52 25.04 -20.94
N THR A 265 -16.59 25.81 -21.14
CA THR A 265 -17.00 26.35 -22.43
C THR A 265 -16.54 27.79 -22.66
N LYS A 266 -15.83 28.41 -21.70
CA LYS A 266 -15.67 29.86 -21.63
C LYS A 266 -14.38 30.34 -22.28
N ALA A 267 -14.55 31.18 -23.29
CA ALA A 267 -13.61 31.35 -24.38
C ALA A 267 -12.59 32.48 -24.19
N ASP A 268 -12.90 33.61 -23.54
CA ASP A 268 -12.09 34.81 -23.77
C ASP A 268 -11.33 35.38 -22.55
N PRO A 269 -10.10 35.91 -22.78
CA PRO A 269 -9.36 36.77 -21.84
C PRO A 269 -10.24 37.80 -21.13
N GLY A 270 -10.12 37.91 -19.80
CA GLY A 270 -10.85 38.91 -19.00
C GLY A 270 -12.31 38.56 -18.65
N SER A 271 -12.81 37.39 -19.04
CA SER A 271 -14.09 36.87 -18.54
C SER A 271 -13.97 36.41 -17.06
N LYS A 272 -15.09 36.39 -16.33
CA LYS A 272 -15.19 35.96 -14.89
C LYS A 272 -14.66 34.54 -14.58
N GLY A 273 -14.13 33.81 -15.58
CA GLY A 273 -13.52 32.48 -15.46
C GLY A 273 -11.99 32.47 -15.40
N TYR A 274 -11.35 33.62 -15.60
CA TYR A 274 -9.90 33.79 -15.49
C TYR A 274 -9.60 34.26 -14.06
N VAL A 275 -9.45 33.34 -13.11
CA VAL A 275 -9.20 33.67 -11.70
C VAL A 275 -7.88 33.06 -11.25
N SER A 276 -7.04 33.92 -10.67
CA SER A 276 -5.77 33.49 -10.10
C SER A 276 -5.93 32.71 -8.80
N ALA A 277 -4.90 31.97 -8.37
CA ALA A 277 -4.95 31.26 -7.08
C ALA A 277 -5.17 32.22 -5.89
N LYS A 278 -4.55 33.41 -5.92
CA LYS A 278 -4.67 34.43 -4.86
C LYS A 278 -6.06 35.08 -4.82
N ASP A 279 -6.67 35.33 -5.99
CA ASP A 279 -7.99 35.98 -6.05
C ASP A 279 -9.15 35.01 -5.72
N SER A 280 -8.85 33.72 -5.57
CA SER A 280 -9.84 32.69 -5.19
C SER A 280 -10.07 32.59 -3.67
N GLU A 281 -9.20 33.17 -2.85
CA GLU A 281 -9.30 33.10 -1.39
C GLU A 281 -10.18 34.20 -0.77
N ASP A 282 -10.44 35.31 -1.49
CA ASP A 282 -10.96 36.56 -0.90
C ASP A 282 -12.40 36.93 -1.27
N SER A 283 -13.16 36.06 -1.94
CA SER A 283 -14.57 36.37 -2.26
C SER A 283 -15.53 35.68 -1.29
N ALA A 284 -16.22 36.50 -0.50
CA ALA A 284 -17.34 36.13 0.36
C ALA A 284 -18.58 35.62 -0.41
N ASN A 285 -18.42 35.14 -1.65
CA ASN A 285 -19.48 34.65 -2.52
C ASN A 285 -19.25 33.17 -2.89
N LYS A 286 -20.23 32.33 -2.53
CA LYS A 286 -20.21 30.86 -2.58
C LYS A 286 -20.37 30.30 -4.02
N GLN A 287 -19.42 30.58 -4.92
CA GLN A 287 -19.23 29.79 -6.15
C GLN A 287 -17.75 29.43 -6.28
N ARG A 288 -17.41 28.24 -5.77
CA ARG A 288 -16.06 27.71 -5.59
C ARG A 288 -15.33 27.35 -6.91
N ASP A 289 -15.75 27.86 -8.08
CA ASP A 289 -15.71 27.04 -9.30
C ASP A 289 -15.00 27.65 -10.54
N ASN A 290 -13.97 28.48 -10.43
CA ASN A 290 -13.37 29.12 -11.64
C ASN A 290 -11.83 29.31 -11.65
N ALA A 291 -11.06 28.50 -10.93
CA ALA A 291 -9.59 28.68 -10.91
C ALA A 291 -8.89 27.89 -12.04
N CYS A 292 -8.12 28.58 -12.89
CA CYS A 292 -7.36 28.01 -14.02
C CYS A 292 -8.16 27.15 -15.01
N ARG A 293 -9.41 27.53 -15.29
CA ARG A 293 -10.13 26.92 -16.40
C ARG A 293 -9.29 27.09 -17.68
N PRO A 294 -9.05 26.01 -18.42
CA PRO A 294 -8.28 26.08 -19.65
C PRO A 294 -8.97 27.05 -20.61
N VAL A 295 -8.18 27.85 -21.28
CA VAL A 295 -8.68 28.92 -22.15
C VAL A 295 -8.78 28.37 -23.56
N LYS A 296 -10.01 28.40 -24.10
CA LYS A 296 -10.34 27.79 -25.40
C LYS A 296 -9.74 26.38 -25.50
N PRO A 297 -10.03 25.42 -24.59
CA PRO A 297 -9.45 24.09 -24.68
C PRO A 297 -9.80 23.50 -26.06
N LYS A 298 -8.84 22.82 -26.69
CA LYS A 298 -9.07 22.15 -27.96
C LYS A 298 -10.06 21.01 -27.73
N VAL A 299 -11.02 20.88 -28.64
CA VAL A 299 -11.97 19.76 -28.67
C VAL A 299 -11.41 18.70 -29.60
N GLY A 300 -11.36 17.45 -29.15
CA GLY A 300 -10.83 16.34 -29.96
C GLY A 300 -10.54 15.09 -29.14
N GLU A 301 -9.93 14.09 -29.78
CA GLU A 301 -9.70 12.73 -29.25
C GLU A 301 -8.56 12.61 -28.22
N GLY A 302 -7.97 13.72 -27.77
CA GLY A 302 -6.91 13.71 -26.78
C GLY A 302 -7.37 14.07 -25.36
N ARG A 303 -6.48 13.86 -24.39
CA ARG A 303 -6.78 13.96 -22.96
C ARG A 303 -6.62 15.39 -22.45
N ASN A 304 -7.42 15.69 -21.44
CA ASN A 304 -7.45 16.98 -20.75
C ASN A 304 -6.77 16.81 -19.39
N ILE A 305 -5.56 17.34 -19.23
CA ILE A 305 -4.71 17.07 -18.07
C ILE A 305 -4.59 18.30 -17.20
N ASN A 306 -4.86 18.15 -15.91
CA ASN A 306 -4.63 19.17 -14.90
C ASN A 306 -3.39 18.79 -14.07
N LEU A 307 -2.36 19.64 -14.08
CA LEU A 307 -1.12 19.44 -13.33
C LEU A 307 -1.14 20.29 -12.07
N GLY A 308 -1.33 19.62 -10.93
CA GLY A 308 -1.60 20.27 -9.64
C GLY A 308 -3.05 20.79 -9.53
N GLY A 309 -3.48 21.13 -8.31
CA GLY A 309 -4.90 21.38 -7.96
C GLY A 309 -5.70 20.07 -7.81
N GLU A 310 -6.65 19.99 -6.87
CA GLU A 310 -7.55 18.84 -6.67
C GLU A 310 -8.98 19.25 -6.92
N TYR A 311 -9.66 18.55 -7.83
CA TYR A 311 -11.08 18.80 -8.11
C TYR A 311 -11.38 20.23 -8.59
N GLU A 312 -10.38 20.93 -9.13
CA GLU A 312 -10.49 22.34 -9.50
C GLU A 312 -10.89 22.55 -10.97
N THR A 313 -10.60 21.57 -11.84
CA THR A 313 -10.79 21.70 -13.29
C THR A 313 -11.75 20.62 -13.83
N PRO A 314 -13.07 20.90 -13.87
CA PRO A 314 -14.06 19.97 -14.41
C PRO A 314 -13.76 19.54 -15.85
N GLY A 315 -13.90 18.23 -16.12
CA GLY A 315 -13.58 17.66 -17.43
C GLY A 315 -12.09 17.45 -17.71
N PHE A 316 -11.22 17.75 -16.74
CA PHE A 316 -9.79 17.46 -16.76
C PHE A 316 -9.47 16.38 -15.73
N GLU A 317 -8.43 15.60 -16.00
CA GLU A 317 -7.91 14.56 -15.13
C GLU A 317 -6.76 15.13 -14.29
N ASP A 318 -6.82 14.96 -12.97
CA ASP A 318 -5.82 15.49 -12.04
C ASP A 318 -4.57 14.60 -11.98
N TYR A 319 -3.41 15.19 -12.20
CA TYR A 319 -2.11 14.51 -12.18
C TYR A 319 -1.06 15.33 -11.44
N THR A 320 -0.02 14.64 -10.98
CA THR A 320 1.25 15.25 -10.58
C THR A 320 2.37 14.81 -11.51
N THR A 321 3.33 15.70 -11.76
CA THR A 321 4.57 15.38 -12.49
C THR A 321 5.64 14.79 -11.57
N SER A 322 5.47 14.91 -10.26
CA SER A 322 6.46 14.51 -9.27
C SER A 322 5.85 13.53 -8.27
N LEU A 323 6.30 12.27 -8.33
CA LEU A 323 5.82 11.20 -7.45
C LEU A 323 5.94 11.55 -5.94
N PRO A 324 7.04 12.15 -5.43
CA PRO A 324 7.12 12.62 -4.05
C PRO A 324 6.06 13.67 -3.65
N HIS A 325 5.59 14.46 -4.61
CA HIS A 325 4.60 15.53 -4.40
C HIS A 325 3.19 15.11 -4.83
N SER A 326 2.90 13.81 -4.79
CA SER A 326 1.57 13.29 -5.15
C SER A 326 0.51 13.51 -4.08
N GLY A 327 0.91 13.80 -2.83
CA GLY A 327 0.00 13.98 -1.71
C GLY A 327 -0.28 15.43 -1.38
N PHE A 328 -1.53 15.75 -1.07
CA PHE A 328 -1.97 17.06 -0.61
C PHE A 328 -3.02 16.91 0.49
N SER A 329 -3.01 17.85 1.43
CA SER A 329 -4.09 18.05 2.40
C SER A 329 -4.30 19.54 2.62
N GLY A 330 -5.56 19.98 2.63
CA GLY A 330 -5.92 21.34 3.01
C GLY A 330 -7.41 21.51 3.27
N LYS A 331 -7.82 22.75 3.57
CA LYS A 331 -9.22 23.08 3.89
C LYS A 331 -10.21 22.66 2.81
N HIS A 332 -9.81 22.71 1.54
CA HIS A 332 -10.64 22.31 0.39
C HIS A 332 -10.94 20.80 0.35
N THR A 333 -10.03 19.99 0.87
CA THR A 333 -10.17 18.53 1.02
C THR A 333 -10.78 18.13 2.38
N GLY A 334 -11.22 19.11 3.20
CA GLY A 334 -11.64 18.86 4.58
C GLY A 334 -10.50 18.30 5.44
N ASP A 335 -9.27 18.77 5.19
CA ASP A 335 -8.03 18.33 5.83
C ASP A 335 -7.71 16.82 5.66
N ARG A 336 -8.37 16.15 4.71
CA ARG A 336 -8.06 14.77 4.33
C ARG A 336 -6.92 14.74 3.31
N TRP A 337 -6.03 13.76 3.45
CA TRP A 337 -5.04 13.50 2.41
C TRP A 337 -5.69 12.96 1.15
N VAL A 338 -5.41 13.62 0.03
CA VAL A 338 -5.75 13.18 -1.32
C VAL A 338 -4.44 12.90 -2.06
N PHE A 339 -4.43 11.84 -2.87
CA PHE A 339 -3.26 11.42 -3.63
C PHE A 339 -3.55 11.45 -5.12
N ARG A 340 -2.75 12.19 -5.88
CA ARG A 340 -2.85 12.27 -7.33
C ARG A 340 -2.07 11.13 -8.00
N PRO A 341 -2.57 10.60 -9.14
CA PRO A 341 -1.77 9.74 -9.99
C PRO A 341 -0.56 10.51 -10.55
N TRP A 342 0.54 9.79 -10.73
CA TRP A 342 1.77 10.32 -11.31
C TRP A 342 1.70 10.20 -12.84
N THR A 343 2.07 11.26 -13.56
CA THR A 343 1.97 11.30 -15.03
C THR A 343 2.73 10.18 -15.72
N ASP A 344 3.81 9.69 -15.13
CA ASP A 344 4.72 8.72 -15.73
C ASP A 344 4.46 7.29 -15.23
N ASP A 345 3.40 7.10 -14.42
CA ASP A 345 2.99 5.77 -14.01
C ASP A 345 2.51 4.94 -15.22
N PRO A 346 3.07 3.74 -15.47
CA PRO A 346 2.72 2.95 -16.64
C PRO A 346 1.26 2.46 -16.67
N GLN A 347 0.55 2.46 -15.53
CA GLN A 347 -0.84 1.99 -15.45
C GLN A 347 -1.85 3.14 -15.45
N ALA A 348 -1.69 4.10 -14.53
CA ALA A 348 -2.64 5.20 -14.33
C ALA A 348 -2.18 6.52 -14.96
N GLY A 349 -0.97 6.60 -15.49
CA GLY A 349 -0.36 7.83 -16.01
C GLY A 349 -0.94 8.35 -17.32
N VAL A 350 -0.25 9.33 -17.89
CA VAL A 350 -0.56 9.91 -19.20
C VAL A 350 0.44 9.37 -20.22
N GLY A 351 -0.05 8.62 -21.21
CA GLY A 351 0.80 8.10 -22.28
C GLY A 351 1.44 9.19 -23.14
N ASN A 352 2.46 8.82 -23.91
CA ASN A 352 3.18 9.76 -24.76
C ASN A 352 2.26 10.38 -25.82
N SER A 353 2.35 11.69 -25.99
CA SER A 353 1.55 12.48 -26.95
C SER A 353 0.04 12.24 -26.85
N LYS A 354 -0.48 12.08 -25.63
CA LYS A 354 -1.92 11.87 -25.36
C LYS A 354 -2.63 13.12 -24.83
N ALA A 355 -1.91 14.08 -24.28
CA ALA A 355 -2.50 15.32 -23.76
C ALA A 355 -2.79 16.28 -24.91
N LEU A 356 -4.06 16.63 -25.10
CA LEU A 356 -4.51 17.66 -26.03
C LEU A 356 -4.53 19.04 -25.34
N ASN A 357 -4.87 19.05 -24.06
CA ASN A 357 -4.90 20.24 -23.23
C ASN A 357 -4.19 19.96 -21.92
N ILE A 358 -3.33 20.88 -21.48
CA ILE A 358 -2.67 20.85 -20.19
C ILE A 358 -2.97 22.16 -19.47
N CYS A 359 -3.51 22.09 -18.26
CA CYS A 359 -3.64 23.25 -17.38
C CYS A 359 -2.80 23.07 -16.11
N SER A 360 -2.26 24.16 -15.59
CA SER A 360 -1.53 24.14 -14.32
C SER A 360 -1.60 25.50 -13.61
N ARG A 361 -1.79 25.47 -12.29
CA ARG A 361 -1.97 26.67 -11.45
C ARG A 361 -1.01 26.68 -10.29
N GLY A 362 -0.18 27.73 -10.20
CA GLY A 362 0.74 27.98 -9.08
C GLY A 362 1.73 26.84 -8.81
N THR A 363 1.69 25.77 -9.61
CA THR A 363 2.51 24.58 -9.46
C THR A 363 3.86 24.92 -10.06
N PRO A 364 4.95 24.82 -9.29
CA PRO A 364 6.27 25.05 -9.83
C PRO A 364 6.53 24.09 -10.99
N LEU A 365 6.88 24.65 -12.16
CA LEU A 365 7.32 23.88 -13.32
C LEU A 365 8.84 23.84 -13.31
N ASP A 366 9.38 22.80 -12.70
CA ASP A 366 10.80 22.46 -12.76
C ASP A 366 11.13 21.66 -14.03
N ASN A 367 12.39 21.25 -14.18
CA ASN A 367 12.84 20.52 -15.37
C ASN A 367 12.11 19.18 -15.55
N ASP A 368 11.76 18.50 -14.46
CA ASP A 368 11.05 17.21 -14.50
C ASP A 368 9.59 17.40 -14.92
N ALA A 369 8.93 18.47 -14.44
CA ALA A 369 7.61 18.86 -14.89
C ALA A 369 7.60 19.22 -16.38
N ILE A 370 8.59 19.99 -16.85
CA ILE A 370 8.74 20.34 -18.26
C ILE A 370 9.00 19.10 -19.12
N ALA A 371 9.82 18.16 -18.66
CA ALA A 371 10.06 16.88 -19.34
C ALA A 371 8.76 16.06 -19.44
N SER A 372 7.99 16.01 -18.35
CA SER A 372 6.67 15.34 -18.31
C SER A 372 5.70 15.98 -19.32
N ILE A 373 5.63 17.32 -19.36
CA ILE A 373 4.81 18.07 -20.34
C ILE A 373 5.24 17.73 -21.76
N ARG A 374 6.55 17.76 -22.07
CA ARG A 374 7.06 17.41 -23.40
C ARG A 374 6.68 16.00 -23.81
N ARG A 375 6.76 15.05 -22.88
CA ARG A 375 6.44 13.64 -23.12
C ARG A 375 4.96 13.43 -23.41
N MET A 376 4.08 14.01 -22.59
CA MET A 376 2.64 13.74 -22.69
C MET A 376 1.92 14.62 -23.71
N ALA A 377 2.44 15.81 -24.04
CA ALA A 377 1.82 16.72 -25.00
C ALA A 377 1.75 16.12 -26.41
N ALA A 378 0.54 16.13 -26.99
CA ALA A 378 0.34 15.89 -28.41
C ALA A 378 0.82 17.09 -29.25
N LYS A 379 0.99 16.89 -30.55
CA LYS A 379 1.24 17.99 -31.50
C LYS A 379 0.10 19.02 -31.41
N GLY A 380 0.43 20.31 -31.30
CA GLY A 380 -0.60 21.33 -31.13
C GLY A 380 -1.29 21.30 -29.77
N CYS A 381 -0.71 20.66 -28.75
CA CYS A 381 -1.26 20.65 -27.40
C CYS A 381 -1.37 22.09 -26.87
N ARG A 382 -2.52 22.42 -26.27
CA ARG A 382 -2.76 23.73 -25.67
C ARG A 382 -2.39 23.71 -24.19
N ILE A 383 -1.48 24.59 -23.80
CA ILE A 383 -1.06 24.75 -22.41
C ILE A 383 -1.64 26.05 -21.86
N THR A 384 -2.33 25.98 -20.73
CA THR A 384 -2.74 27.12 -19.92
C THR A 384 -1.99 27.07 -18.58
N TYR A 385 -1.11 28.03 -18.33
CA TYR A 385 -0.39 28.14 -17.06
C TYR A 385 -0.68 29.48 -16.38
N CYS A 386 -1.04 29.45 -15.10
CA CYS A 386 -1.16 30.67 -14.29
C CYS A 386 -0.31 30.58 -13.03
N GLY A 387 0.62 31.51 -12.84
CA GLY A 387 1.52 31.54 -11.68
C GLY A 387 2.66 32.55 -11.82
N GLU A 388 3.82 32.16 -11.30
CA GLU A 388 5.02 33.00 -11.37
C GLU A 388 5.58 33.09 -12.81
N LYS A 389 6.02 34.30 -13.18
CA LYS A 389 6.57 34.59 -14.52
C LYS A 389 7.74 33.69 -14.90
N LYS A 390 8.61 33.33 -13.95
CA LYS A 390 9.77 32.46 -14.18
C LYS A 390 9.41 31.11 -14.82
N HIS A 391 8.23 30.55 -14.49
CA HIS A 391 7.76 29.29 -15.06
C HIS A 391 7.15 29.45 -16.46
N ILE A 392 6.57 30.63 -16.75
CA ILE A 392 6.17 31.00 -18.11
C ILE A 392 7.41 31.10 -19.00
N ASP A 393 8.46 31.76 -18.52
CA ASP A 393 9.70 31.91 -19.28
C ASP A 393 10.39 30.55 -19.50
N ALA A 394 10.33 29.64 -18.51
CA ALA A 394 10.79 28.26 -18.65
C ALA A 394 10.00 27.48 -19.71
N LEU A 395 8.66 27.61 -19.74
CA LEU A 395 7.82 27.01 -20.79
C LEU A 395 8.18 27.54 -22.18
N LYS A 396 8.30 28.87 -22.33
CA LYS A 396 8.68 29.51 -23.60
C LYS A 396 10.02 29.00 -24.10
N THR A 397 10.99 28.86 -23.20
CA THR A 397 12.34 28.34 -23.50
C THR A 397 12.32 26.87 -23.88
N ALA A 398 11.54 26.05 -23.15
CA ALA A 398 11.47 24.61 -23.39
C ALA A 398 10.81 24.27 -24.74
N PHE A 399 9.90 25.10 -25.23
CA PHE A 399 9.15 24.85 -26.44
C PHE A 399 9.40 25.96 -27.48
N PRO A 400 10.60 26.00 -28.11
CA PRO A 400 10.86 26.92 -29.19
C PRO A 400 9.91 26.62 -30.36
N GLY A 401 9.30 27.65 -30.94
CA GLY A 401 8.30 27.50 -32.01
C GLY A 401 6.86 27.34 -31.53
N HIS A 402 6.59 27.48 -30.21
CA HIS A 402 5.22 27.61 -29.73
C HIS A 402 4.54 28.85 -30.28
N THR A 403 3.21 28.78 -30.39
CA THR A 403 2.38 29.95 -30.70
C THR A 403 1.81 30.51 -29.41
N THR A 404 2.05 31.78 -29.13
CA THR A 404 1.36 32.50 -28.05
C THR A 404 -0.10 32.73 -28.45
N LEU A 405 -1.03 32.27 -27.63
CA LEU A 405 -2.45 32.53 -27.81
C LEU A 405 -2.92 33.67 -26.91
N ASP A 406 -2.44 33.71 -25.67
CA ASP A 406 -2.72 34.78 -24.70
C ASP A 406 -1.55 34.96 -23.72
N ASP A 407 -1.29 36.21 -23.30
CA ASP A 407 -0.30 36.57 -22.27
C ASP A 407 -0.90 37.72 -21.44
N LEU A 408 -1.34 37.42 -20.22
CA LEU A 408 -2.20 38.30 -19.42
C LEU A 408 -1.72 38.34 -17.97
N VAL A 409 -2.00 39.46 -17.30
CA VAL A 409 -1.85 39.59 -15.85
C VAL A 409 -3.24 39.80 -15.25
N ILE A 410 -3.63 38.93 -14.32
CA ILE A 410 -4.92 38.97 -13.64
C ILE A 410 -4.66 39.14 -12.15
N GLY A 411 -5.10 40.28 -11.61
CA GLY A 411 -4.71 40.70 -10.27
C GLY A 411 -3.19 40.78 -10.17
N SER A 412 -2.61 39.91 -9.35
CA SER A 412 -1.14 39.79 -9.16
C SER A 412 -0.52 38.58 -9.85
N THR A 413 -1.27 37.82 -10.66
CA THR A 413 -0.83 36.54 -11.22
C THR A 413 -0.67 36.63 -12.74
N ASN A 414 0.42 36.07 -13.25
CA ASN A 414 0.67 35.96 -14.68
C ASN A 414 -0.02 34.71 -15.22
N CYS A 415 -0.74 34.84 -16.32
CA CYS A 415 -1.36 33.74 -17.03
C CYS A 415 -0.92 33.73 -18.48
N TYR A 416 -0.53 32.55 -18.96
CA TYR A 416 -0.01 32.35 -20.30
C TYR A 416 -0.69 31.17 -20.96
N VAL A 417 -1.13 31.38 -22.20
CA VAL A 417 -1.73 30.36 -23.04
C VAL A 417 -0.87 30.21 -24.29
N MET A 418 -0.42 28.99 -24.53
CA MET A 418 0.40 28.66 -25.69
C MET A 418 -0.07 27.38 -26.35
N GLU A 419 0.14 27.31 -27.65
CA GLU A 419 0.01 26.09 -28.43
C GLU A 419 1.40 25.57 -28.78
N LEU A 420 1.66 24.31 -28.47
CA LEU A 420 2.90 23.63 -28.80
C LEU A 420 2.99 23.34 -30.30
N PRO A 421 4.21 23.28 -30.89
CA PRO A 421 4.40 23.01 -32.32
C PRO A 421 3.85 21.65 -32.80
#